data_AF-A0A554N8J6-F1
#
_entry.id   AF-A0A554N8J6-F1
#
_cell.length_a   1.000
_cell.length_b   1.000
_cell.length_c   1.000
_cell.angle_alpha   90.00
_cell.angle_beta   90.00
_cell.angle_gamma   90.00
#
_symmetry.space_group_name_H-M   'P 1'
#
loop_
_entity.id
_entity.type
_entity.pdbx_description
1 polymer ?
#
loop_
_entity_poly.entity_id
_entity_poly.type
_entity_poly.pdbx_seq_one_letter_code
_entity_poly.pdbx_strand_id
1 'polypeptide(L)'
;MSVQRSADADAESEMDAERLARYLRQEAADGEFYCKSKFIADDVGMTASQIGNLMPDLGEREGLVVERWAYTNATTWRVTVDDDPADAGTAATPADD
;
A
#
# COMPACT_ATOMS: atom_id res chain seq x y z
N MET A 1 33.56 -11.73 14.85
CA MET A 1 32.32 -12.33 14.31
C MET A 1 31.16 -11.43 14.72
N SER A 2 30.47 -10.79 13.78
CA SER A 2 29.06 -10.35 13.85
C SER A 2 28.74 -9.47 12.64
N VAL A 3 28.27 -10.09 11.55
CA VAL A 3 27.62 -9.40 10.41
C VAL A 3 26.18 -9.89 10.20
N GLN A 4 25.65 -10.63 11.17
CA GLN A 4 24.41 -11.41 11.02
C GLN A 4 23.16 -10.66 11.50
N ARG A 5 23.10 -9.32 11.38
CA ARG A 5 21.89 -8.57 11.75
C ARG A 5 21.32 -7.73 10.61
N SER A 6 22.11 -7.46 9.57
CA SER A 6 21.65 -6.68 8.43
C SER A 6 20.75 -7.52 7.53
N ALA A 7 21.20 -8.71 7.11
CA ALA A 7 20.47 -9.56 6.17
C ALA A 7 19.07 -9.97 6.65
N ASP A 8 18.88 -10.19 7.95
CA ASP A 8 17.58 -10.59 8.50
C ASP A 8 16.54 -9.46 8.43
N ALA A 9 16.94 -8.21 8.71
CA ALA A 9 16.03 -7.06 8.66
C ALA A 9 15.66 -6.66 7.21
N ASP A 10 16.61 -6.80 6.29
CA ASP A 10 16.36 -6.62 4.86
C ASP A 10 15.38 -7.69 4.34
N ALA A 11 15.60 -8.96 4.69
CA ALA A 11 14.73 -10.06 4.29
C ALA A 11 13.30 -9.97 4.86
N GLU A 12 13.15 -9.55 6.12
CA GLU A 12 11.84 -9.28 6.72
C GLU A 12 11.10 -8.17 5.95
N SER A 13 11.80 -7.09 5.62
CA SER A 13 11.23 -5.97 4.84
C SER A 13 10.82 -6.38 3.43
N GLU A 14 11.59 -7.25 2.78
CA GLU A 14 11.25 -7.82 1.47
C GLU A 14 10.00 -8.71 1.52
N MET A 15 9.91 -9.62 2.50
CA MET A 15 8.72 -10.46 2.68
C MET A 15 7.47 -9.62 2.95
N ASP A 16 7.61 -8.59 3.78
CA ASP A 16 6.56 -7.66 4.12
C ASP A 16 6.13 -6.81 2.90
N ALA A 17 7.09 -6.36 2.09
CA ALA A 17 6.81 -5.71 0.82
C ALA A 17 6.06 -6.64 -0.15
N GLU A 18 6.47 -7.90 -0.29
CA GLU A 18 5.77 -8.88 -1.13
C GLU A 18 4.32 -9.12 -0.67
N ARG A 19 4.08 -9.21 0.65
CA ARG A 19 2.73 -9.35 1.21
C ARG A 19 1.87 -8.14 0.85
N LEU A 20 2.41 -6.93 1.07
CA LEU A 20 1.72 -5.70 0.73
C LEU A 20 1.44 -5.61 -0.78
N ALA A 21 2.40 -5.97 -1.63
CA ALA A 21 2.27 -5.94 -3.09
C ALA A 21 1.11 -6.80 -3.55
N ARG A 22 1.09 -8.03 -3.05
CA ARG A 22 0.02 -8.97 -3.36
C ARG A 22 -1.34 -8.46 -2.89
N TYR A 23 -1.42 -7.85 -1.71
CA TYR A 23 -2.67 -7.24 -1.22
C TYR A 23 -3.12 -6.11 -2.15
N LEU A 24 -2.24 -5.15 -2.44
CA LEU A 24 -2.55 -3.99 -3.28
C LEU A 24 -2.97 -4.40 -4.70
N ARG A 25 -2.28 -5.37 -5.29
CA ARG A 25 -2.60 -5.89 -6.62
C ARG A 25 -3.96 -6.57 -6.69
N GLN A 26 -4.33 -7.30 -5.63
CA GLN A 26 -5.64 -7.98 -5.56
C GLN A 26 -6.77 -6.95 -5.43
N GLU A 27 -6.60 -5.94 -4.58
CA GLU A 27 -7.57 -4.86 -4.42
C GLU A 27 -7.65 -3.98 -5.70
N ALA A 28 -6.50 -3.68 -6.32
CA ALA A 28 -6.41 -2.93 -7.58
C ALA A 28 -6.98 -3.70 -8.79
N ALA A 29 -7.16 -5.02 -8.67
CA ALA A 29 -7.66 -5.83 -9.78
C ALA A 29 -9.12 -5.48 -10.15
N ASP A 30 -9.88 -4.93 -9.21
CA ASP A 30 -11.26 -4.45 -9.44
C ASP A 30 -11.31 -2.99 -9.92
N GLY A 31 -10.19 -2.26 -9.85
CA GLY A 31 -10.05 -0.87 -10.27
C GLY A 31 -9.29 0.00 -9.26
N GLU A 32 -9.62 1.29 -9.21
CA GLU A 32 -9.07 2.18 -8.18
C GLU A 32 -9.70 1.91 -6.81
N PHE A 33 -8.90 1.90 -5.76
CA PHE A 33 -9.37 1.74 -4.40
C PHE A 33 -8.63 2.65 -3.41
N TYR A 34 -9.23 2.79 -2.22
CA TYR A 34 -8.75 3.65 -1.15
C TYR A 34 -8.53 2.85 0.12
N CYS A 35 -7.30 2.85 0.61
CA CYS A 35 -6.91 2.06 1.78
C CYS A 35 -6.17 2.92 2.81
N LYS A 36 -6.55 2.83 4.10
CA LYS A 36 -5.80 3.51 5.18
C LYS A 36 -4.68 2.59 5.65
N SER A 37 -3.48 3.16 5.90
CA SER A 37 -2.32 2.38 6.37
C SER A 37 -2.62 1.49 7.58
N LYS A 38 -3.47 1.96 8.51
CA LYS A 38 -3.86 1.21 9.71
C LYS A 38 -4.68 -0.05 9.45
N PHE A 39 -5.48 -0.07 8.38
CA PHE A 39 -6.33 -1.21 8.04
C PHE A 39 -5.52 -2.28 7.32
N ILE A 40 -4.69 -1.85 6.37
CA ILE A 40 -3.78 -2.76 5.65
C ILE A 40 -2.81 -3.40 6.65
N ALA A 41 -2.25 -2.60 7.56
CA ALA A 41 -1.40 -3.07 8.65
C ALA A 41 -2.01 -4.25 9.43
N ASP A 42 -3.31 -4.19 9.77
CA ASP A 42 -4.01 -5.26 10.48
C ASP A 42 -4.15 -6.53 9.61
N ASP A 43 -4.40 -6.36 8.31
CA ASP A 43 -4.62 -7.45 7.36
C ASP A 43 -3.32 -8.21 7.00
N VAL A 44 -2.23 -7.48 6.73
CA VAL A 44 -0.93 -8.07 6.37
C VAL A 44 0.01 -8.29 7.56
N GLY A 45 -0.39 -7.87 8.77
CA GLY A 45 0.40 -8.02 10.00
C GLY A 45 1.58 -7.05 10.13
N MET A 46 1.47 -5.88 9.52
CA MET A 46 2.53 -4.85 9.49
C MET A 46 2.14 -3.63 10.30
N THR A 47 3.02 -2.63 10.43
CA THR A 47 2.66 -1.36 11.07
C THR A 47 2.26 -0.31 10.05
N ALA A 48 1.35 0.61 10.44
CA ALA A 48 0.90 1.69 9.55
C ALA A 48 2.07 2.55 9.01
N SER A 49 3.11 2.75 9.82
CA SER A 49 4.33 3.46 9.42
C SER A 49 5.13 2.69 8.36
N GLN A 50 5.27 1.38 8.53
CA GLN A 50 5.99 0.52 7.58
C GLN A 50 5.26 0.46 6.23
N ILE A 51 3.93 0.31 6.25
CA ILE A 51 3.10 0.42 5.05
C ILE A 51 3.36 1.75 4.34
N GLY A 52 3.32 2.87 5.08
CA GLY A 52 3.50 4.19 4.47
C GLY A 52 4.90 4.41 3.88
N ASN A 53 5.92 3.72 4.40
CA ASN A 53 7.27 3.75 3.85
C ASN A 53 7.41 2.88 2.59
N LEU A 54 6.70 1.75 2.56
CA LEU A 54 6.75 0.79 1.46
C LEU A 54 5.81 1.14 0.29
N MET A 55 4.71 1.84 0.55
CA MET A 55 3.71 2.27 -0.44
C MET A 55 4.30 2.90 -1.72
N PRO A 56 5.15 3.96 -1.66
CA PRO A 56 5.70 4.57 -2.86
C PRO A 56 6.63 3.61 -3.62
N ASP A 57 7.50 2.87 -2.91
CA ASP A 57 8.41 1.88 -3.51
C ASP A 57 7.63 0.77 -4.23
N LEU A 58 6.58 0.28 -3.59
CA LEU A 58 5.72 -0.75 -4.17
C LEU A 58 4.94 -0.28 -5.39
N GLY A 59 4.42 0.94 -5.39
CA GLY A 59 3.74 1.49 -6.56
C GLY A 59 4.64 1.45 -7.79
N GLU A 60 5.87 1.93 -7.64
CA GLU A 60 6.87 1.94 -8.72
C GLU A 60 7.26 0.52 -9.16
N ARG A 61 7.37 -0.43 -8.22
CA ARG A 61 7.80 -1.81 -8.51
C ARG A 61 6.71 -2.67 -9.13
N GLU A 62 5.47 -2.51 -8.67
CA GLU A 62 4.32 -3.30 -9.13
C GLU A 62 3.63 -2.68 -10.35
N GLY A 63 4.01 -1.46 -10.75
CA GLY A 63 3.32 -0.72 -11.81
C GLY A 63 1.93 -0.25 -11.38
N LEU A 64 1.82 0.19 -10.13
CA LEU A 64 0.60 0.73 -9.54
C LEU A 64 0.80 2.22 -9.22
N VAL A 65 -0.24 3.02 -9.44
CA VAL A 65 -0.25 4.43 -9.06
C VAL A 65 -0.68 4.53 -7.60
N VAL A 66 0.26 4.85 -6.72
CA VAL A 66 0.02 4.98 -5.28
C VAL A 66 0.12 6.45 -4.86
N GLU A 67 -1.02 7.08 -4.57
CA GLU A 67 -1.09 8.47 -4.15
C GLU A 67 -1.49 8.61 -2.68
N ARG A 68 -0.81 9.49 -1.96
CA ARG A 68 -1.16 9.80 -0.57
C ARG A 68 -2.35 10.77 -0.52
N TRP A 69 -3.49 10.31 -0.02
CA TRP A 69 -4.64 11.14 0.37
C TRP A 69 -4.74 11.31 1.89
N ALA A 70 -4.56 12.52 2.37
CA ALA A 70 -4.72 12.85 3.79
C ALA A 70 -5.97 13.72 3.96
N TYR A 71 -7.08 13.15 4.45
CA TYR A 71 -8.33 13.89 4.66
C TYR A 71 -8.55 14.29 6.14
N THR A 72 -8.19 13.43 7.11
CA THR A 72 -8.21 13.73 8.57
C THR A 72 -7.42 12.68 9.36
N ASN A 73 -6.50 13.09 10.25
CA ASN A 73 -5.74 12.32 11.27
C ASN A 73 -5.10 10.95 10.91
N ALA A 74 -5.35 10.41 9.72
CA ALA A 74 -4.92 9.11 9.23
C ALA A 74 -4.49 9.22 7.76
N THR A 75 -3.42 8.52 7.41
CA THR A 75 -2.89 8.44 6.05
C THR A 75 -3.74 7.46 5.23
N THR A 76 -4.46 7.98 4.23
CA THR A 76 -5.16 7.17 3.22
C THR A 76 -4.30 7.13 1.96
N TRP A 77 -4.32 6.01 1.28
CA TRP A 77 -3.63 5.80 0.01
C TRP A 77 -4.68 5.50 -1.04
N ARG A 78 -4.58 6.18 -2.16
CA ARG A 78 -5.28 5.86 -3.40
C ARG A 78 -4.36 4.96 -4.19
N VAL A 79 -4.86 3.81 -4.62
CA VAL A 79 -4.08 2.83 -5.36
C VAL A 79 -4.85 2.46 -6.62
N THR A 80 -4.21 2.60 -7.78
CA THR A 80 -4.81 2.28 -9.09
C THR A 80 -3.81 1.50 -9.92
N VAL A 81 -4.28 0.75 -10.91
CA VAL A 81 -3.41 0.24 -11.98
C VAL A 81 -2.90 1.41 -12.83
N ASP A 82 -1.67 1.34 -13.33
CA ASP A 82 -1.07 2.33 -14.25
C ASP A 82 -1.70 2.29 -15.66
N ASP A 83 -2.58 1.32 -15.92
CA ASP A 83 -3.40 1.27 -17.14
C ASP A 83 -4.43 2.42 -17.08
N ASP A 84 -4.12 3.55 -17.73
CA ASP A 84 -5.04 4.66 -17.94
C ASP A 84 -6.21 4.17 -18.80
N PRO A 85 -7.43 4.23 -18.25
CA PRO A 85 -8.47 4.87 -19.03
C PRO A 85 -8.96 6.06 -18.22
N ALA A 86 -8.57 7.25 -18.67
CA ALA A 86 -9.27 8.49 -18.42
C ALA A 86 -10.77 8.26 -18.15
N ASP A 87 -11.26 8.81 -17.03
CA ASP A 87 -12.68 8.85 -16.64
C ASP A 87 -13.16 7.72 -15.69
N ALA A 88 -12.75 7.78 -14.42
CA ALA A 88 -13.53 7.22 -13.30
C ALA A 88 -13.85 8.34 -12.29
N GLY A 89 -14.36 9.46 -12.79
CA GLY A 89 -15.13 10.37 -11.94
C GLY A 89 -16.45 9.72 -11.57
N THR A 90 -16.54 9.04 -10.43
CA THR A 90 -17.72 8.99 -9.54
C THR A 90 -17.55 7.94 -8.43
N ALA A 91 -17.62 8.43 -7.19
CA ALA A 91 -18.03 7.74 -5.96
C ALA A 91 -17.09 6.68 -5.35
N ALA A 92 -16.34 7.12 -4.32
CA ALA A 92 -16.35 6.44 -3.04
C ALA A 92 -16.51 7.49 -1.94
N THR A 93 -17.75 7.67 -1.46
CA THR A 93 -18.00 8.33 -0.18
C THR A 93 -17.20 7.57 0.88
N PRO A 94 -16.29 8.20 1.65
CA PRO A 94 -15.65 7.48 2.73
C PRO A 94 -16.71 7.22 3.81
N ALA A 95 -17.12 5.95 3.91
CA ALA A 95 -17.76 5.42 5.10
C ALA A 95 -16.77 5.59 6.26
N ASP A 96 -17.11 6.49 7.18
CA ASP A 96 -16.55 6.54 8.52
C ASP A 96 -17.67 6.01 9.44
N ASP A 97 -17.47 4.79 9.95
CA ASP A 97 -18.16 4.22 11.10
C ASP A 97 -17.57 4.82 12.38
#